data_AF-A0A0F2JE63-F1
#
_entry.id   AF-A0A0F2JE63-F1
#
_cell.length_a   1.000
_cell.length_b   1.000
_cell.length_c   1.000
_cell.angle_alpha   90.00
_cell.angle_beta   90.00
_cell.angle_gamma   90.00
#
_symmetry.space_group_name_H-M   'P 1'
#
loop_
_entity.id
_entity.type
_entity.pdbx_description
1 polymer ?
#
loop_
_entity_poly.entity_id
_entity_poly.type
_entity_poly.pdbx_seq_one_letter_code
_entity_poly.pdbx_strand_id
1 'polypeptide(L)'
;MPLVIFKPIPGQEVENAQFVQRVGAGQVAGSEEELEQLLKRCLSYPENIERMQEKAAVALPGPSTEQVVEALLQLVSDLRMKQKTG
;
A
#
# COMPACT_ATOMS: atom_id res chain seq x y z
N MET A 1 7.04 0.82 -6.31
CA MET A 1 7.37 -0.49 -6.91
C MET A 1 6.07 -1.20 -7.23
N PRO A 2 5.90 -1.77 -8.43
CA PRO A 2 4.67 -2.47 -8.83
C PRO A 2 4.64 -3.89 -8.24
N LEU A 3 3.46 -4.39 -7.89
CA LEU A 3 3.30 -5.68 -7.19
C LEU A 3 2.39 -6.65 -7.95
N VAL A 4 2.76 -7.93 -7.95
CA VAL A 4 1.86 -9.05 -8.27
C VAL A 4 1.70 -9.88 -7.01
N ILE A 5 0.50 -9.92 -6.45
CA ILE A 5 0.19 -10.60 -5.20
C ILE A 5 -0.51 -11.91 -5.54
N PHE A 6 0.12 -13.04 -5.19
CA PHE A 6 -0.41 -14.36 -5.45
C PHE A 6 -1.01 -14.96 -4.18
N LYS A 7 -2.28 -15.37 -4.25
CA LYS A 7 -3.02 -16.04 -3.17
C LYS A 7 -2.80 -15.40 -1.78
N PRO A 8 -3.28 -14.15 -1.58
CA PRO A 8 -3.13 -13.47 -0.29
C PRO A 8 -3.74 -14.29 0.85
N ILE A 9 -3.12 -14.27 2.02
CA ILE A 9 -3.56 -15.06 3.19
C ILE A 9 -4.97 -14.60 3.64
N PRO A 10 -5.97 -15.49 3.62
CA PRO A 10 -7.33 -15.16 4.06
C PRO A 10 -7.37 -14.62 5.49
N GLY A 11 -8.11 -13.53 5.68
CA GLY A 11 -8.27 -12.88 7.00
C GLY A 11 -7.07 -12.05 7.48
N GLN A 12 -5.94 -12.05 6.75
CA GLN A 12 -4.76 -11.26 7.11
C GLN A 12 -4.36 -10.27 6.01
N GLU A 13 -4.30 -10.72 4.76
CA GLU A 13 -3.69 -9.95 3.66
C GLU A 13 -4.67 -9.56 2.55
N VAL A 14 -5.91 -10.07 2.60
CA VAL A 14 -6.92 -9.83 1.55
C VAL A 14 -7.16 -8.33 1.34
N GLU A 15 -7.31 -7.57 2.42
CA GLU A 15 -7.55 -6.13 2.33
C GLU A 15 -6.35 -5.37 1.76
N ASN A 16 -5.13 -5.78 2.11
CA ASN A 16 -3.90 -5.19 1.57
C ASN A 16 -3.79 -5.45 0.07
N ALA A 17 -4.07 -6.67 -0.37
CA ALA A 17 -4.07 -7.04 -1.78
C ALA A 17 -5.12 -6.24 -2.57
N GLN A 18 -6.33 -6.14 -2.05
CA GLN A 18 -7.38 -5.32 -2.65
C GLN A 18 -7.02 -3.83 -2.65
N PHE A 19 -6.39 -3.31 -1.61
CA PHE A 19 -5.94 -1.92 -1.57
C PHE A 19 -4.95 -1.62 -2.69
N VAL A 20 -3.88 -2.42 -2.81
CA VAL A 20 -2.86 -2.28 -3.85
C VAL A 20 -3.47 -2.36 -5.26
N GLN A 21 -4.42 -3.27 -5.47
CA GLN A 21 -5.12 -3.39 -6.74
C GLN A 21 -6.04 -2.20 -7.02
N ARG A 22 -6.83 -1.75 -6.03
CA ARG A 22 -7.74 -0.61 -6.15
C ARG A 22 -7.00 0.69 -6.51
N VAL A 23 -5.83 0.92 -5.93
CA VAL A 23 -5.02 2.11 -6.25
C VAL A 23 -4.24 1.97 -7.57
N GLY A 24 -4.30 0.79 -8.21
CA GLY A 24 -3.63 0.51 -9.48
C GLY A 24 -2.12 0.33 -9.36
N ALA A 25 -1.60 0.13 -8.15
CA ALA A 25 -0.17 -0.10 -7.88
C ALA A 25 0.25 -1.56 -8.04
N GLY A 26 -0.71 -2.46 -8.24
CA GLY A 26 -0.44 -3.88 -8.46
C GLY A 26 -1.66 -4.67 -8.91
N GLN A 27 -1.46 -5.98 -9.04
CA GLN A 27 -2.47 -6.93 -9.48
C GLN A 27 -2.51 -8.13 -8.52
N VAL A 28 -3.65 -8.81 -8.46
CA VAL A 28 -3.85 -9.99 -7.63
C VAL A 28 -4.15 -11.20 -8.52
N ALA A 29 -3.51 -12.34 -8.23
CA ALA A 29 -3.79 -13.63 -8.85
C ALA A 29 -4.27 -14.63 -7.78
N GLY A 30 -5.39 -15.29 -8.05
CA GLY A 30 -5.94 -16.38 -7.25
C GLY A 30 -5.49 -17.76 -7.72
N SER A 31 -5.03 -17.89 -8.97
CA SER A 31 -4.55 -19.16 -9.55
C SER A 31 -3.21 -19.01 -10.29
N GLU A 32 -2.56 -20.14 -10.57
CA GLU A 32 -1.29 -20.16 -11.30
C GLU A 32 -1.48 -19.69 -12.75
N GLU A 33 -2.61 -20.03 -13.37
CA GLU A 33 -2.98 -19.58 -14.71
C GLU A 33 -3.16 -18.06 -14.76
N GLU A 34 -3.83 -17.48 -13.76
CA GLU A 34 -3.96 -16.02 -13.64
C GLU A 34 -2.59 -15.35 -13.44
N LEU A 35 -1.75 -15.93 -12.59
CA LEU A 35 -0.39 -15.44 -12.35
C LEU A 35 0.43 -15.45 -13.64
N GLU A 36 0.41 -16.56 -14.39
CA GLU A 36 1.12 -16.68 -15.66
C GLU A 36 0.63 -15.64 -16.68
N GLN A 37 -0.68 -15.43 -16.79
CA GLN A 37 -1.23 -14.41 -17.67
C GLN A 37 -0.85 -12.98 -17.26
N LEU A 38 -0.79 -12.69 -15.96
CA LEU A 38 -0.36 -11.38 -15.46
C LEU A 38 1.12 -11.15 -15.76
N LEU A 39 1.97 -12.15 -15.51
CA LEU A 39 3.40 -12.05 -15.79
C LEU A 39 3.66 -11.87 -17.29
N LYS A 40 3.01 -12.66 -18.15
CA LYS A 40 3.09 -12.49 -19.61
C LYS A 40 2.69 -11.07 -20.03
N ARG A 41 1.57 -10.55 -19.50
CA ARG A 41 1.13 -9.17 -19.78
C ARG A 41 2.16 -8.13 -19.33
N CYS A 42 2.78 -8.30 -18.17
CA CYS A 42 3.79 -7.37 -17.68
C CYS A 42 5.07 -7.39 -18.54
N LEU A 43 5.48 -8.58 -19.00
CA LEU A 43 6.69 -8.75 -19.83
C LEU A 43 6.47 -8.31 -21.28
N SER A 44 5.28 -8.53 -21.83
CA SER A 44 4.95 -8.14 -23.20
C SER A 44 4.65 -6.65 -23.35
N TYR A 45 4.25 -5.99 -22.27
CA TYR A 45 3.82 -4.59 -22.27
C TYR A 45 4.45 -3.85 -21.07
N PRO A 46 5.73 -3.44 -21.18
CA PRO A 46 6.46 -2.73 -20.12
C PRO A 46 5.75 -1.47 -19.63
N GLU A 47 4.98 -0.79 -20.48
CA GLU A 47 4.18 0.38 -20.15
C GLU A 47 3.15 0.11 -19.03
N ASN A 48 2.70 -1.14 -18.88
CA ASN A 48 1.82 -1.51 -17.77
C ASN A 48 2.57 -1.44 -16.43
N ILE A 49 3.84 -1.83 -16.42
CA ILE A 49 4.70 -1.77 -15.22
C ILE A 49 4.98 -0.31 -14.87
N GLU A 50 5.31 0.52 -15.85
CA GLU A 50 5.54 1.95 -15.67
C GLU A 50 4.30 2.64 -15.08
N ARG A 51 3.11 2.37 -15.64
CA ARG A 51 1.86 2.93 -15.12
C ARG A 51 1.58 2.50 -13.68
N MET A 52 1.86 1.24 -13.33
CA MET A 52 1.72 0.78 -11.94
C MET A 52 2.73 1.44 -11.01
N GLN A 53 3.95 1.72 -11.47
CA GLN A 53 4.96 2.47 -10.71
C GLN A 53 4.51 3.89 -10.41
N GLU A 54 3.99 4.61 -11.40
CA GLU A 54 3.43 5.95 -11.22
C GLU A 54 2.30 5.96 -10.19
N LYS A 55 1.37 4.99 -10.29
CA LYS A 55 0.29 4.85 -9.31
C LYS A 55 0.80 4.55 -7.90
N ALA A 56 1.80 3.68 -7.77
CA ALA A 56 2.41 3.36 -6.48
C ALA A 56 3.07 4.59 -5.83
N ALA A 57 3.73 5.44 -6.62
CA ALA A 57 4.40 6.65 -6.12
C ALA A 57 3.41 7.69 -5.56
N VAL A 58 2.18 7.74 -6.11
CA VAL A 58 1.14 8.67 -5.65
C VAL A 58 0.32 8.09 -4.50
N ALA A 59 0.03 6.79 -4.53
CA ALA A 59 -0.93 6.16 -3.62
C ALA A 59 -0.34 5.75 -2.26
N LEU A 60 0.98 5.57 -2.18
CA LEU A 60 1.64 5.15 -0.95
C LEU A 60 2.17 6.40 -0.23
N PRO A 61 1.62 6.75 0.95
CA PRO A 61 2.14 7.87 1.71
C PRO A 61 3.60 7.62 2.10
N GLY A 62 4.36 8.71 2.26
CA GLY A 62 5.77 8.69 2.65
C GLY A 62 6.01 8.16 4.07
N PRO A 63 7.00 8.65 4.83
CA PRO A 63 7.41 8.09 6.13
C PRO A 63 6.27 8.13 7.17
N SER A 64 5.41 7.11 7.16
CA SER A 64 4.17 7.03 7.93
C SER A 64 4.43 6.86 9.42
N THR A 65 5.53 6.19 9.77
CA THR A 65 5.90 5.93 11.15
C THR A 65 6.29 7.23 11.85
N GLU A 66 7.15 8.03 11.23
CA GLU A 66 7.61 9.32 11.73
C GLU A 66 6.44 10.28 11.94
N GLN A 67 5.54 10.36 10.95
CA GLN A 67 4.34 11.19 11.03
C GLN A 67 3.42 10.77 12.18
N VAL A 68 3.23 9.46 12.37
CA VAL A 68 2.41 8.93 13.47
C VAL A 68 3.06 9.23 14.83
N VAL A 69 4.38 9.02 14.96
CA VAL A 69 5.11 9.30 16.21
C VAL A 69 5.04 10.79 16.54
N GLU A 70 5.22 11.67 15.57
CA GLU A 70 5.13 13.11 15.78
C GLU A 70 3.72 13.53 16.22
N ALA A 71 2.68 12.99 15.58
CA ALA A 71 1.29 13.23 15.99
C ALA A 71 1.00 12.76 17.42
N LEU A 72 1.56 11.60 17.81
CA LEU A 72 1.43 11.07 19.18
C LEU A 72 2.14 11.96 20.20
N LEU A 73 3.36 12.43 19.90
CA LEU A 73 4.12 13.32 20.78
C LEU A 73 3.40 14.67 20.97
N GLN A 74 2.80 15.20 19.91
CA GLN A 74 2.00 16.41 19.97
C GLN A 74 0.78 16.22 20.89
N LEU A 75 0.05 15.12 20.72
CA LEU A 75 -1.12 14.81 21.55
C LEU A 75 -0.78 14.72 23.05
N VAL A 76 0.33 14.06 23.39
CA VAL A 76 0.81 13.97 24.78
C VAL A 76 1.19 15.34 25.34
N SER A 77 1.80 16.19 24.52
CA SER A 77 2.20 17.55 24.92
C SER A 77 0.98 18.42 25.21
N ASP A 78 -0.03 18.39 24.35
CA ASP A 78 -1.26 19.17 24.51
C ASP A 78 -2.04 18.76 25.77
N LEU A 79 -2.11 17.45 26.05
CA LEU A 79 -2.74 16.93 27.27
C LEU A 79 -2.04 17.42 28.54
N ARG A 80 -0.70 17.44 28.53
CA ARG A 80 0.10 17.93 29.67
C ARG A 80 -0.09 19.44 29.89
N MET A 81 -0.23 20.22 28.82
CA MET A 81 -0.45 21.66 28.93
C MET A 81 -1.84 21.97 29.51
N LYS A 82 -2.88 21.24 29.09
CA LYS A 82 -4.24 21.39 29.65
C LYS A 82 -4.31 21.08 31.15
N GLN A 83 -3.56 20.09 31.62
CA GLN A 83 -3.51 19.73 33.05
C GLN A 83 -2.80 20.74 33.95
N LYS A 84 -1.97 21.65 33.39
CA LYS A 84 -1.26 22.69 34.16
C LYS A 84 -2.05 24.00 34.32
N THR A 85 -3.09 24.17 33.52
CA THR A 85 -3.93 25.39 33.49
C THR A 85 -5.28 25.21 34.19
N GLY A 86 -5.54 24.05 34.82
CA GLY A 86 -6.68 23.82 35.71
C GLY A 86 -6.19 23.57 37.13
#